data_AF-A0A379BXB6-F1
#
_entry.id   AF-A0A379BXB6-F1
#
_cell.length_a   1.000
_cell.length_b   1.000
_cell.length_c   1.000
_cell.angle_alpha   90.00
_cell.angle_beta   90.00
_cell.angle_gamma   90.00
#
_symmetry.space_group_name_H-M   'P 1'
#
loop_
_entity.id
_entity.type
_entity.pdbx_description
1 polymer ?
#
loop_
_entity_poly.entity_id
_entity_poly.type
_entity_poly.pdbx_seq_one_letter_code
_entity_poly.pdbx_strand_id
1 'polypeptide(L)'
;MTLNQPAGHLEQNETILAGAIRELREETGIDATPSKLIKIYQWHAPRSQKDYLRFVFAVELAEQLPIHPRDPDIEGGFMAHPRRISALYPTRRTSRAQPTCQPSPTRLFKR
;
A
#
# COMPACT_ATOMS: atom_id res chain seq x y z
N MET A 1 14.38 -8.57 -5.14
CA MET A 1 13.03 -8.78 -4.58
C MET A 1 12.52 -7.43 -4.12
N THR A 2 11.43 -6.94 -4.71
CA THR A 2 10.88 -5.61 -4.46
C THR A 2 9.59 -5.77 -3.68
N LEU A 3 9.49 -5.14 -2.51
CA LEU A 3 8.23 -5.09 -1.75
C LEU A 3 7.56 -3.75 -1.98
N ASN A 4 6.28 -3.76 -2.30
CA ASN A 4 5.51 -2.53 -2.51
C ASN A 4 4.10 -2.65 -1.92
N GLN A 5 3.43 -1.52 -1.74
CA GLN A 5 2.00 -1.51 -1.45
C GLN A 5 1.21 -1.81 -2.72
N PRO A 6 0.01 -2.40 -2.63
CA PRO A 6 -0.84 -2.57 -3.79
C PRO A 6 -1.22 -1.20 -4.36
N ALA A 7 -0.94 -1.00 -5.64
CA ALA A 7 -1.09 0.27 -6.34
C ALA A 7 -0.70 0.13 -7.83
N GLY A 8 -1.42 0.87 -8.68
CA GLY A 8 -1.12 1.03 -10.09
C GLY A 8 -1.60 2.38 -10.65
N HIS A 9 -1.69 2.46 -11.97
CA HIS A 9 -2.07 3.69 -12.68
C HIS A 9 -3.59 3.86 -12.68
N LEU A 10 -4.03 5.11 -12.71
CA LEU A 10 -5.44 5.43 -12.93
C LEU A 10 -5.79 5.24 -14.40
N GLU A 11 -6.88 4.54 -14.67
CA GLU A 11 -7.40 4.39 -16.03
C GLU A 11 -8.19 5.63 -16.50
N GLN A 12 -8.40 5.76 -17.81
CA GLN A 12 -9.20 6.86 -18.35
C GLN A 12 -10.64 6.76 -17.84
N ASN A 13 -11.19 7.88 -17.37
CA ASN A 13 -12.54 7.98 -16.79
C ASN A 13 -12.74 7.19 -15.48
N GLU A 14 -11.66 6.72 -14.86
CA GLU A 14 -11.70 6.06 -13.56
C GLU A 14 -11.56 7.11 -12.43
N THR A 15 -12.32 6.93 -11.35
CA THR A 15 -12.12 7.75 -10.13
C THR A 15 -10.94 7.21 -9.33
N ILE A 16 -10.23 8.07 -8.60
CA ILE A 16 -9.10 7.64 -7.74
C ILE A 16 -9.51 6.49 -6.79
N LEU A 17 -10.73 6.56 -6.25
CA LEU A 17 -11.26 5.54 -5.35
C LEU A 17 -11.53 4.22 -6.09
N ALA A 18 -12.11 4.27 -7.29
CA ALA A 18 -12.34 3.09 -8.11
C ALA A 18 -11.02 2.39 -8.49
N GLY A 19 -10.00 3.16 -8.90
CA GLY A 19 -8.67 2.61 -9.18
C GLY A 19 -8.04 1.96 -7.95
N ALA A 20 -8.14 2.59 -6.78
CA ALA A 20 -7.62 2.00 -5.54
C ALA A 20 -8.32 0.66 -5.17
N ILE A 21 -9.64 0.54 -5.42
CA ILE A 21 -10.40 -0.69 -5.19
C ILE A 21 -10.00 -1.76 -6.22
N ARG A 22 -9.90 -1.40 -7.51
CA ARG A 22 -9.49 -2.31 -8.58
C ARG A 22 -8.10 -2.89 -8.32
N GLU A 23 -7.12 -2.03 -8.04
CA GLU A 23 -5.73 -2.43 -7.75
C GLU A 23 -5.62 -3.29 -6.49
N LEU A 24 -6.36 -2.95 -5.42
CA LEU A 24 -6.40 -3.79 -4.23
C LEU A 24 -6.87 -5.21 -4.57
N ARG A 25 -7.93 -5.32 -5.37
CA ARG A 25 -8.51 -6.61 -5.78
C ARG A 25 -7.60 -7.39 -6.72
N GLU A 26 -7.04 -6.73 -7.73
CA GLU A 26 -6.16 -7.36 -8.73
C GLU A 26 -4.89 -7.87 -8.10
N GLU A 27 -4.28 -7.09 -7.21
CA GLU A 27 -2.95 -7.40 -6.69
C GLU A 27 -2.98 -8.22 -5.41
N THR A 28 -4.12 -8.26 -4.71
CA THR A 28 -4.22 -8.97 -3.43
C THR A 28 -5.38 -9.94 -3.32
N GLY A 29 -6.37 -9.87 -4.21
CA GLY A 29 -7.59 -10.65 -4.14
C GLY A 29 -8.60 -10.15 -3.10
N ILE A 30 -8.29 -9.05 -2.39
CA ILE A 30 -9.15 -8.50 -1.33
C ILE A 30 -10.20 -7.57 -1.93
N ASP A 31 -11.47 -7.91 -1.72
CA ASP A 31 -12.61 -7.07 -2.06
C ASP A 31 -12.98 -6.21 -0.83
N ALA A 32 -12.52 -4.96 -0.78
CA ALA A 32 -12.80 -4.03 0.30
C ALA A 32 -12.82 -2.57 -0.16
N THR A 33 -13.58 -1.73 0.54
CA THR A 33 -13.69 -0.29 0.25
C THR A 33 -12.75 0.51 1.16
N PRO A 34 -11.94 1.42 0.60
CA PRO A 34 -11.14 2.36 1.39
C PRO A 34 -11.98 3.17 2.40
N SER A 35 -11.57 3.16 3.67
CA SER A 35 -12.27 3.88 4.76
C SER A 35 -11.76 5.30 4.97
N LYS A 36 -10.48 5.56 4.65
CA LYS A 36 -9.84 6.86 4.91
C LYS A 36 -8.70 7.17 3.95
N LEU A 37 -8.61 8.42 3.50
CA LEU A 37 -7.42 8.96 2.85
C LEU A 37 -6.36 9.26 3.92
N ILE A 38 -5.20 8.61 3.83
CA ILE A 38 -4.10 8.75 4.79
C ILE A 38 -3.07 9.77 4.32
N LYS A 39 -2.75 9.77 3.03
CA LYS A 39 -1.71 10.65 2.48
C LYS A 39 -1.92 10.91 0.99
N ILE A 40 -1.60 12.13 0.57
CA ILE A 40 -1.34 12.48 -0.83
C ILE A 40 0.10 12.98 -0.89
N TYR A 41 0.89 12.50 -1.85
CA TYR A 41 2.24 13.01 -2.05
C TYR A 41 2.71 12.83 -3.48
N GLN A 42 3.55 13.76 -3.92
CA GLN A 42 4.29 13.60 -5.16
C GLN A 42 5.54 12.74 -4.91
N TRP A 43 5.83 11.84 -5.84
CA TRP A 43 7.05 11.04 -5.82
C TRP A 43 7.68 11.06 -7.20
N HIS A 44 8.92 11.53 -7.26
CA HIS A 44 9.74 11.48 -8.47
C HIS A 44 10.42 10.10 -8.56
N ALA A 45 10.07 9.31 -9.56
CA ALA A 45 10.68 7.99 -9.75
C ALA A 45 12.03 8.11 -10.45
N PRO A 46 13.15 7.79 -9.78
CA PRO A 46 14.49 8.06 -10.30
C PRO A 46 14.82 7.23 -11.56
N ARG A 47 14.21 6.05 -11.72
CA ARG A 47 14.50 5.16 -12.87
C ARG A 47 13.78 5.59 -14.14
N SER A 48 12.53 6.04 -14.03
CA SER A 48 11.73 6.44 -15.19
C SER A 48 11.73 7.95 -15.44
N GLN A 49 12.28 8.75 -14.52
CA GLN A 49 12.24 10.23 -14.55
C GLN A 49 10.81 10.77 -14.68
N LYS A 50 9.85 10.07 -14.05
CA LYS A 50 8.42 10.45 -14.05
C LYS A 50 8.00 10.88 -12.66
N ASP A 51 7.16 11.90 -12.60
CA ASP A 51 6.50 12.30 -11.37
C ASP A 51 5.16 11.58 -11.23
N TYR A 52 4.91 11.06 -10.04
CA TYR A 52 3.67 10.39 -9.67
C TYR A 52 2.99 11.17 -8.56
N LEU A 53 1.69 11.40 -8.68
CA LEU A 53 0.86 11.81 -7.55
C LEU A 53 0.23 10.56 -6.94
N ARG A 54 0.63 10.23 -5.70
CA ARG A 54 0.20 9.01 -5.01
C ARG A 54 -0.85 9.34 -3.96
N PHE A 55 -1.91 8.54 -3.94
CA PHE A 55 -2.96 8.55 -2.94
C PHE A 55 -2.87 7.27 -2.13
N VAL A 56 -2.79 7.39 -0.81
CA VAL A 56 -2.69 6.24 0.10
C VAL A 56 -3.93 6.20 0.95
N PHE A 57 -4.62 5.08 0.91
CA PHE A 57 -5.82 4.85 1.69
C PHE A 57 -5.62 3.80 2.78
N ALA A 58 -6.42 3.91 3.83
CA ALA A 58 -6.65 2.82 4.77
C ALA A 58 -7.86 2.01 4.34
N VAL A 59 -7.80 0.71 4.63
CA VAL A 59 -8.88 -0.25 4.44
C VAL A 59 -9.07 -0.93 5.79
N GLU A 60 -10.33 -1.06 6.21
CA GLU A 60 -10.69 -1.79 7.42
C GLU A 60 -11.17 -3.18 7.04
N LEU A 61 -10.56 -4.20 7.65
CA LEU A 61 -10.92 -5.59 7.46
C LEU A 61 -11.29 -6.16 8.83
N ALA A 62 -12.34 -6.95 8.89
CA ALA A 62 -12.77 -7.61 10.13
C ALA A 62 -11.71 -8.59 10.65
N GLU A 63 -10.95 -9.19 9.74
CA GLU A 63 -9.87 -10.12 10.04
C GLU A 63 -8.77 -10.05 8.98
N GLN A 64 -7.65 -10.73 9.26
CA GLN A 64 -6.55 -10.80 8.32
C GLN A 64 -6.88 -11.81 7.20
N LEU A 65 -7.01 -11.32 5.98
CA LEU A 65 -7.33 -12.16 4.83
C LEU A 65 -6.06 -12.71 4.16
N PRO A 66 -6.10 -13.94 3.60
CA PRO A 66 -5.03 -14.44 2.75
C PRO A 66 -4.95 -13.61 1.46
N ILE A 67 -3.75 -13.49 0.90
CA ILE A 67 -3.50 -12.71 -0.31
C ILE A 67 -3.39 -13.66 -1.49
N HIS A 68 -4.24 -13.41 -2.49
CA HIS A 68 -4.33 -14.17 -3.73
C HIS A 68 -4.28 -13.20 -4.92
N PRO A 69 -3.08 -12.80 -5.35
CA PRO A 69 -2.92 -11.93 -6.52
C PRO A 69 -3.54 -12.58 -7.76
N ARG A 70 -4.21 -11.77 -8.57
CA ARG A 70 -4.75 -12.13 -9.88
C ARG A 70 -3.85 -11.65 -11.01
N ASP A 71 -3.01 -10.66 -10.74
CA ASP A 71 -1.95 -10.21 -11.62
C ASP A 71 -0.83 -11.28 -11.71
N PRO A 72 -0.52 -11.80 -12.91
CA PRO A 72 0.54 -12.80 -13.10
C PRO A 72 1.95 -12.29 -12.78
N ASP A 73 2.16 -10.97 -12.74
CA ASP A 73 3.47 -10.38 -12.42
C ASP A 73 3.74 -10.29 -10.91
N ILE A 74 2.80 -10.74 -10.06
CA ILE A 74 2.90 -10.71 -8.59
C ILE A 74 3.06 -12.14 -8.06
N GLU A 75 4.19 -12.40 -7.40
CA GLU A 75 4.52 -13.72 -6.85
C GLU A 75 3.74 -14.02 -5.56
N GLY A 76 3.29 -12.98 -4.85
CA GLY A 76 2.50 -13.12 -3.64
C GLY A 76 2.39 -11.84 -2.82
N GLY A 77 1.92 -11.97 -1.58
CA GLY A 77 1.85 -10.84 -0.66
C GLY A 77 1.68 -11.29 0.78
N PHE A 78 1.86 -10.36 1.71
CA PHE A 78 1.62 -10.60 3.12
C PHE A 78 1.17 -9.33 3.85
N MET A 79 0.40 -9.52 4.92
CA MET A 79 0.11 -8.46 5.88
C MET A 79 1.20 -8.45 6.96
N ALA A 80 1.81 -7.28 7.17
CA ALA A 80 2.89 -7.08 8.12
C ALA A 80 2.42 -6.23 9.29
N HIS A 81 2.50 -6.79 10.49
CA HIS A 81 2.36 -6.00 11.71
C HIS A 81 3.45 -4.92 11.76
N PRO A 82 3.16 -3.68 12.17
CA PRO A 82 4.10 -2.55 12.16
C PRO A 82 5.48 -2.86 12.76
N ARG A 83 5.51 -3.63 13.85
CA ARG A 83 6.75 -4.07 14.52
C ARG A 83 7.68 -4.92 13.62
N ARG A 84 7.14 -5.61 12.62
CA ARG A 84 7.93 -6.40 11.65
C ARG A 84 8.45 -5.55 10.49
N ILE A 85 7.82 -4.41 10.20
CA ILE A 85 8.19 -3.55 9.08
C ILE A 85 9.51 -2.83 9.33
N SER A 86 9.77 -2.41 10.58
CA SER A 86 11.06 -1.82 10.96
C SER A 86 12.25 -2.76 10.76
N ALA A 87 12.02 -4.08 10.82
CA ALA A 87 13.03 -5.08 10.52
C ALA A 87 13.24 -5.29 9.00
N LEU A 88 12.21 -5.03 8.18
CA LEU A 88 12.29 -5.11 6.71
C LEU A 88 12.96 -3.88 6.08
N TYR A 89 12.94 -2.74 6.78
CA TYR A 89 13.59 -1.50 6.36
C TYR A 89 14.42 -0.92 7.53
N PRO A 90 15.69 -1.34 7.72
CA PRO A 90 16.56 -0.72 8.71
C PRO A 90 16.72 0.77 8.37
N THR A 91 16.29 1.64 9.29
CA THR A 91 16.04 3.06 9.05
C THR A 91 17.30 3.82 8.60
N ARG A 92 17.20 4.65 7.55
CA ARG A 92 17.87 5.96 7.58
C ARG A 92 17.03 6.85 8.50
N ARG A 93 17.55 7.14 9.70
CA ARG A 93 16.90 8.01 10.69
C ARG A 93 16.56 9.37 10.08
N THR A 94 15.29 9.74 10.07
CA THR A 94 14.87 11.15 10.07
C THR A 94 14.03 11.40 11.33
N SER A 95 14.17 12.60 11.88
CA SER A 95 13.96 13.00 13.26
C SER A 95 12.61 12.65 13.91
N ARG A 96 12.71 12.18 15.16
CA ARG A 96 11.75 12.14 16.28
C ARG A 96 10.36 12.75 16.01
N ALA A 97 9.39 11.90 15.66
CA ALA A 97 7.97 12.14 15.97
C ALA A 97 7.62 11.37 17.25
N GLN A 98 6.89 12.01 18.16
CA GLN A 98 6.47 11.44 19.45
C GLN A 98 5.62 10.17 19.28
N PRO A 99 5.70 9.19 20.20
CA PRO A 99 4.85 8.02 20.15
C PRO A 99 3.43 8.41 20.62
N THR A 100 2.52 8.60 19.68
CA THR A 100 1.09 8.56 20.00
C THR A 100 0.70 7.09 20.21
N CYS A 101 0.00 6.81 21.31
CA CYS A 101 -0.45 5.48 21.72
C CYS A 101 -1.66 5.01 20.88
N GLN A 102 -1.55 5.09 19.56
CA GLN A 102 -2.52 4.49 18.64
C GLN A 102 -1.92 3.20 18.08
N PRO A 103 -2.70 2.10 18.00
CA PRO A 103 -2.22 0.91 17.31
C PRO A 103 -1.83 1.32 15.89
N SER A 104 -0.55 1.12 15.56
CA SER A 104 -0.06 1.43 14.22
C SER A 104 -0.75 0.49 13.23
N PRO A 105 -1.29 0.99 12.10
CA PRO A 105 -2.05 0.15 11.18
C PRO A 105 -1.15 -0.91 10.53
N THR A 106 -1.66 -2.14 10.44
CA THR A 106 -1.04 -3.23 9.66
C THR A 106 -0.85 -2.79 8.21
N ARG A 107 0.33 -3.06 7.63
CA ARG A 107 0.59 -2.74 6.21
C ARG A 107 0.46 -3.98 5.34
N LEU A 108 -0.17 -3.79 4.20
CA LEU A 108 -0.30 -4.77 3.13
C LEU A 108 0.84 -4.59 2.13
N PHE A 109 1.55 -5.67 1.81
CA PHE A 109 2.63 -5.70 0.84
C PHE A 109 2.39 -6.76 -0.25
N LYS A 110 2.67 -6.40 -1.50
CA LYS A 110 2.86 -7.31 -2.64
C LYS A 110 4.35 -7.58 -2.87
N ARG A 111 4.64 -8.74 -3.46
CA ARG A 111 5.97 -9.23 -3.82
C ARG A 111 6.02 -9.58 -5.30
#